data_AF-A0A1L9U1Q5-F1
#
_entry.id   AF-A0A1L9U1Q5-F1
#
_cell.length_a   1.000
_cell.length_b   1.000
_cell.length_c   1.000
_cell.angle_alpha   90.00
_cell.angle_beta   90.00
_cell.angle_gamma   90.00
#
_symmetry.space_group_name_H-M   'P 1'
#
loop_
_entity.id
_entity.type
_entity.pdbx_description
1 polymer ?
#
loop_
_entity_poly.entity_id
_entity_poly.type
_entity_poly.pdbx_seq_one_letter_code
_entity_poly.pdbx_strand_id
1 'polypeptide(L)'
;MATSAIQKRKQRIMLHERARSLDYPQTAVSAAQQLNHRGNTEHFSVNFDNNLGNNGASLADGVLATCESDYNRIQAFFPTLGRSPFLLQNGTPITQTDAANFNLAVDSFNRDGIPDLYCLKRTNTGTGNLEVHILSGASKYQSFLLQTGTPITEIDAANFNLAVDSFNRDGIPDLYCLKRTNTGTGNLEVHILSGASNYQSFLLQTGTPIIQADTANFDFAVGDFNRDGVLDLYCLKRTSTGTNKLEVHILNGGAGY
;
A
#
# COMPACT_ATOMS: atom_id res chain seq x y z
N MET A 1 34.22 -48.12 -28.54
CA MET A 1 33.31 -47.04 -28.14
C MET A 1 33.71 -46.59 -26.74
N ALA A 2 34.40 -45.46 -26.61
CA ALA A 2 34.83 -44.91 -25.32
C ALA A 2 33.98 -43.69 -24.99
N THR A 3 33.20 -43.81 -23.92
CA THR A 3 32.29 -42.79 -23.39
C THR A 3 33.11 -41.68 -22.73
N SER A 4 33.07 -40.47 -23.31
CA SER A 4 33.70 -39.28 -22.72
C SER A 4 32.93 -38.85 -21.47
N ALA A 5 33.58 -38.93 -20.31
CA ALA A 5 33.01 -38.48 -19.05
C ALA A 5 32.93 -36.95 -19.00
N ILE A 6 31.72 -36.41 -18.91
CA ILE A 6 31.47 -34.98 -18.71
C ILE A 6 32.03 -34.58 -17.33
N GLN A 7 33.16 -33.88 -17.34
CA GLN A 7 33.78 -33.32 -16.14
C GLN A 7 32.90 -32.15 -15.64
N LYS A 8 31.92 -32.43 -14.77
CA LYS A 8 31.15 -31.38 -14.08
C LYS A 8 32.08 -30.59 -13.16
N ARG A 9 32.60 -29.45 -13.63
CA ARG A 9 33.28 -28.48 -12.78
C ARG A 9 32.29 -27.97 -11.74
N LYS A 10 32.53 -28.25 -10.45
CA LYS A 10 31.82 -27.61 -9.33
C LYS A 10 32.19 -26.13 -9.34
N GLN A 11 31.36 -25.28 -9.95
CA GLN A 11 31.44 -23.83 -9.73
C GLN A 11 30.94 -23.55 -8.31
N ARG A 12 31.85 -23.19 -7.40
CA ARG A 12 31.49 -22.64 -6.09
C ARG A 12 31.12 -21.17 -6.29
N ILE A 13 29.83 -20.86 -6.23
CA ILE A 13 29.36 -19.47 -6.18
C ILE A 13 29.44 -19.04 -4.72
N MET A 14 30.44 -18.22 -4.37
CA MET A 14 30.53 -17.57 -3.07
C MET A 14 29.60 -16.36 -3.09
N LEU A 15 28.39 -16.50 -2.53
CA LEU A 15 27.54 -15.35 -2.23
C LEU A 15 28.16 -14.60 -1.05
N HIS A 16 28.90 -13.53 -1.31
CA HIS A 16 29.18 -12.52 -0.29
C HIS A 16 27.91 -11.70 -0.05
N GLU A 17 27.79 -11.11 1.14
CA GLU A 17 26.62 -10.39 1.62
C GLU A 17 26.06 -9.40 0.58
N ARG A 18 24.72 -9.23 0.63
CA ARG A 18 23.85 -8.31 -0.13
C ARG A 18 24.60 -7.45 -1.16
N ALA A 19 24.41 -7.74 -2.45
CA ALA A 19 24.71 -6.79 -3.51
C ALA A 19 23.97 -5.48 -3.19
N ARG A 20 24.71 -4.47 -2.73
CA ARG A 20 24.21 -3.09 -2.63
C ARG A 20 24.44 -2.44 -3.99
N SER A 21 23.52 -1.59 -4.44
CA SER A 21 23.87 -0.60 -5.43
C SER A 21 24.98 0.25 -4.82
N LEU A 22 26.17 0.23 -5.44
CA LEU A 22 27.12 1.29 -5.20
C LEU A 22 26.63 2.45 -6.07
N ASP A 23 25.79 3.31 -5.49
CA ASP A 23 25.58 4.63 -6.07
C ASP A 23 26.92 5.34 -6.00
N TYR A 24 27.67 5.31 -7.11
CA TYR A 24 28.85 6.14 -7.24
C TYR A 24 28.38 7.59 -7.13
N PRO A 25 28.75 8.35 -6.08
CA PRO A 25 28.47 9.76 -6.10
C PRO A 25 29.16 10.34 -7.32
N GLN A 26 28.40 11.08 -8.13
CA GLN A 26 28.91 11.85 -9.26
C GLN A 26 29.72 13.06 -8.76
N THR A 27 30.51 12.88 -7.71
CA THR A 27 31.48 13.86 -7.21
C THR A 27 32.78 13.65 -7.95
N ALA A 28 32.92 14.40 -9.05
CA ALA A 28 34.16 14.81 -9.69
C ALA A 28 35.26 13.73 -9.81
N VAL A 29 35.22 12.98 -10.92
CA VAL A 29 36.47 12.52 -11.55
C VAL A 29 37.17 13.79 -12.04
N SER A 30 38.11 14.29 -11.23
CA SER A 30 38.97 15.40 -11.60
C SER A 30 39.91 14.98 -12.72
N ALA A 31 39.97 15.83 -13.75
CA ALA A 31 40.46 15.57 -15.11
C ALA A 31 39.60 14.55 -15.88
N ALA A 32 38.93 15.02 -16.94
CA ALA A 32 38.16 14.17 -17.84
C ALA A 32 39.04 13.03 -18.36
N GLN A 33 38.89 11.83 -17.79
CA GLN A 33 39.41 10.61 -18.37
C GLN A 33 38.74 10.51 -19.74
N GLN A 34 39.51 10.70 -20.83
CA GLN A 34 38.96 10.66 -22.18
C GLN A 34 38.60 9.21 -22.48
N LEU A 35 37.33 8.88 -22.25
CA LEU A 35 36.76 7.60 -22.61
C LEU A 35 36.29 7.67 -24.06
N ASN A 36 36.82 6.78 -24.89
CA ASN A 36 36.28 6.59 -26.23
C ASN A 36 35.16 5.56 -26.19
N HIS A 37 34.05 5.93 -26.83
CA HIS A 37 32.93 5.02 -27.02
C HIS A 37 33.29 3.92 -28.00
N ARG A 38 33.10 2.65 -27.63
CA ARG A 38 33.35 1.50 -28.51
C ARG A 38 32.07 1.00 -29.18
N GLY A 39 30.96 0.95 -28.45
CA GLY A 39 29.69 0.48 -28.97
C GLY A 39 28.65 0.24 -27.89
N ASN A 40 27.44 -0.11 -28.32
CA ASN A 40 26.33 -0.47 -27.43
C ASN A 40 25.84 -1.88 -27.77
N THR A 41 25.30 -2.54 -26.76
CA THR A 41 24.42 -3.69 -26.90
C THR A 41 23.02 -3.31 -26.41
N GLU A 42 22.12 -4.27 -26.25
CA GLU A 42 20.77 -4.01 -25.71
C GLU A 42 20.84 -3.48 -24.26
N HIS A 43 21.76 -4.01 -23.45
CA HIS A 43 21.84 -3.72 -22.01
C HIS A 43 23.09 -2.93 -21.59
N PHE A 44 24.11 -2.78 -22.45
CA PHE A 44 25.39 -2.17 -22.06
C PHE A 44 25.86 -1.11 -23.06
N SER A 45 26.45 -0.03 -22.52
CA SER A 45 27.29 0.89 -23.29
C SER A 45 28.74 0.65 -22.91
N VAL A 46 29.59 0.32 -23.90
CA VAL A 46 30.98 -0.05 -23.66
C VAL A 46 31.90 1.09 -24.11
N ASN A 47 32.71 1.57 -23.18
CA ASN A 47 33.67 2.66 -23.36
C ASN A 47 35.04 2.20 -22.85
N PHE A 48 36.13 2.77 -23.37
CA PHE A 48 37.49 2.48 -22.90
C PHE A 48 38.31 3.74 -22.70
N ASP A 49 39.27 3.70 -21.77
CA ASP A 49 40.22 4.78 -21.53
C ASP A 49 41.29 4.82 -22.63
N ASN A 50 41.47 6.01 -23.22
CA ASN A 50 42.47 6.26 -24.25
C ASN A 50 43.91 6.03 -23.78
N ASN A 51 44.18 6.12 -22.47
CA ASN A 51 45.49 5.82 -21.90
C ASN A 51 45.88 4.34 -22.00
N LEU A 52 44.93 3.45 -22.32
CA LEU A 52 45.19 2.03 -22.54
C LEU A 52 45.76 1.74 -23.94
N GLY A 53 45.88 2.76 -24.80
CA GLY A 53 46.35 2.61 -26.18
C GLY A 53 45.51 1.59 -26.98
N ASN A 54 46.16 0.87 -27.90
CA ASN A 54 45.50 -0.13 -28.75
C ASN A 54 44.87 -1.30 -27.97
N ASN A 55 45.28 -1.52 -26.72
CA ASN A 55 44.71 -2.56 -25.86
C ASN A 55 43.32 -2.16 -25.34
N GLY A 56 43.03 -0.85 -25.18
CA GLY A 56 41.73 -0.39 -24.71
C GLY A 56 40.58 -0.77 -25.63
N ALA A 57 40.77 -0.56 -26.94
CA ALA A 57 39.78 -0.95 -27.96
C ALA A 57 39.58 -2.48 -28.01
N SER A 58 40.67 -3.26 -27.96
CA SER A 58 40.61 -4.74 -27.99
C SER A 58 39.92 -5.31 -26.75
N LEU A 59 40.14 -4.72 -25.57
CA LEU A 59 39.45 -5.11 -24.34
C LEU A 59 37.96 -4.76 -24.41
N ALA A 60 37.63 -3.58 -24.95
CA ALA A 60 36.24 -3.18 -25.16
C ALA A 60 35.51 -4.06 -26.18
N ASP A 61 36.19 -4.52 -27.23
CA ASP A 61 35.64 -5.53 -28.16
C ASP A 61 35.36 -6.85 -27.47
N GLY A 62 36.29 -7.30 -26.60
CA GLY A 62 36.09 -8.48 -25.77
C GLY A 62 34.85 -8.36 -24.89
N VAL A 63 34.65 -7.19 -24.26
CA VAL A 63 33.47 -6.91 -23.43
C VAL A 63 32.20 -6.90 -24.29
N LEU A 64 32.18 -6.22 -25.44
CA LEU A 64 31.04 -6.22 -26.36
C LEU A 64 30.68 -7.63 -26.85
N ALA A 65 31.68 -8.50 -27.02
CA ALA A 65 31.46 -9.87 -27.48
C ALA A 65 30.84 -10.78 -26.41
N THR A 66 31.04 -10.51 -25.12
CA THR A 66 30.58 -11.42 -24.05
C THR A 66 29.51 -10.85 -23.12
N CYS A 67 29.36 -9.53 -23.03
CA CYS A 67 28.52 -8.88 -22.01
C CYS A 67 27.06 -9.34 -22.04
N GLU A 68 26.45 -9.52 -23.23
CA GLU A 68 25.07 -10.00 -23.34
C GLU A 68 24.94 -11.49 -22.98
N SER A 69 25.93 -12.31 -23.33
CA SER A 69 25.94 -13.72 -22.93
C SER A 69 26.07 -13.86 -21.41
N ASP A 70 26.91 -13.03 -20.78
CA ASP A 70 27.09 -13.00 -19.33
C ASP A 70 25.83 -12.46 -18.64
N TYR A 71 25.22 -11.40 -19.17
CA TYR A 71 23.94 -10.86 -18.70
C TYR A 71 22.82 -11.92 -18.75
N ASN A 72 22.66 -12.59 -19.89
CA ASN A 72 21.66 -13.65 -20.05
C ASN A 72 21.92 -14.83 -19.12
N ARG A 73 23.18 -15.20 -18.90
CA ARG A 73 23.56 -16.26 -17.95
C ARG A 73 23.20 -15.87 -16.52
N ILE A 74 23.46 -14.62 -16.12
CA ILE A 74 23.10 -14.12 -14.79
C ILE A 74 21.58 -14.05 -14.63
N GLN A 75 20.85 -13.54 -15.63
CA GLN A 75 19.39 -13.50 -15.64
C GLN A 75 18.77 -14.90 -15.54
N ALA A 76 19.37 -15.92 -16.16
CA ALA A 76 18.90 -17.30 -16.02
C ALA A 76 19.01 -17.84 -14.59
N PHE A 77 20.02 -17.42 -13.83
CA PHE A 77 20.15 -17.79 -12.40
C PHE A 77 19.28 -16.92 -11.49
N PHE A 78 18.99 -15.69 -11.89
CA PHE A 78 18.25 -14.73 -11.10
C PHE A 78 17.20 -13.98 -11.95
N PRO A 79 16.11 -14.64 -12.35
CA PRO A 79 15.14 -14.10 -13.32
C PRO A 79 14.35 -12.88 -12.81
N THR A 80 14.49 -12.54 -11.53
CA THR A 80 13.86 -11.38 -10.89
C THR A 80 14.83 -10.24 -10.61
N LEU A 81 16.13 -10.38 -10.94
CA LEU A 81 17.07 -9.26 -10.81
C LEU A 81 16.69 -8.17 -11.81
N GLY A 82 16.18 -7.06 -11.29
CA GLY A 82 15.72 -5.90 -12.06
C GLY A 82 14.22 -5.81 -12.27
N ARG A 83 13.42 -6.79 -11.82
CA ARG A 83 11.95 -6.69 -11.80
C ARG A 83 11.48 -6.42 -10.38
N SER A 84 10.98 -5.21 -10.13
CA SER A 84 10.24 -4.91 -8.91
C SER A 84 8.93 -5.70 -8.92
N PRO A 85 8.57 -6.44 -7.86
CA PRO A 85 7.26 -7.07 -7.75
C PRO A 85 6.13 -6.04 -7.53
N PHE A 86 6.48 -4.78 -7.23
CA PHE A 86 5.52 -3.71 -6.98
C PHE A 86 4.99 -3.15 -8.31
N LEU A 87 3.66 -3.11 -8.45
CA LEU A 87 2.99 -2.37 -9.54
C LEU A 87 3.23 -0.86 -9.45
N LEU A 88 3.40 -0.34 -8.23
CA LEU A 88 3.71 1.05 -7.93
C LEU A 88 4.58 1.12 -6.66
N GLN A 89 5.61 1.97 -6.69
CA GLN A 89 6.47 2.26 -5.54
C GLN A 89 6.89 3.73 -5.58
N ASN A 90 6.19 4.57 -4.82
CA ASN A 90 6.48 6.00 -4.66
C ASN A 90 6.02 6.46 -3.27
N GLY A 91 6.52 7.61 -2.81
CA GLY A 91 5.94 8.31 -1.66
C GLY A 91 4.69 9.08 -2.07
N THR A 92 3.79 9.34 -1.13
CA THR A 92 2.64 10.25 -1.33
C THR A 92 2.97 11.64 -0.75
N PRO A 93 2.13 12.66 -0.97
CA PRO A 93 2.28 13.96 -0.30
C PRO A 93 2.09 13.94 1.23
N ILE A 94 1.71 12.80 1.82
CA ILE A 94 1.51 12.67 3.26
C ILE A 94 2.88 12.45 3.94
N THR A 95 3.17 13.24 4.98
CA THR A 95 4.42 13.11 5.75
C THR A 95 4.46 11.79 6.52
N GLN A 96 5.66 11.28 6.82
CA GLN A 96 5.82 10.06 7.64
C GLN A 96 5.15 10.20 9.01
N THR A 97 5.22 11.38 9.61
CA THR A 97 4.60 11.67 10.92
C THR A 97 3.08 11.60 10.84
N ASP A 98 2.46 12.17 9.80
CA ASP A 98 1.01 12.08 9.62
C ASP A 98 0.58 10.66 9.23
N ALA A 99 1.34 9.99 8.35
CA ALA A 99 1.09 8.60 7.92
C ALA A 99 0.87 7.63 9.08
N ALA A 100 1.63 7.80 10.18
CA ALA A 100 1.52 6.97 11.38
C ALA A 100 0.19 7.15 12.14
N ASN A 101 -0.51 8.28 11.96
CA ASN A 101 -1.75 8.60 12.64
C ASN A 101 -3.00 8.25 11.81
N PHE A 102 -2.84 7.87 10.55
CA PHE A 102 -3.95 7.57 9.67
C PHE A 102 -4.48 6.15 9.85
N ASN A 103 -5.80 6.01 9.80
CA ASN A 103 -6.43 4.76 9.39
C ASN A 103 -6.57 4.78 7.88
N LEU A 104 -6.23 3.66 7.23
CA LEU A 104 -6.15 3.57 5.78
C LEU A 104 -7.24 2.64 5.25
N ALA A 105 -7.85 3.06 4.15
CA ALA A 105 -8.79 2.25 3.39
C ALA A 105 -8.58 2.51 1.89
N VAL A 106 -9.09 1.62 1.05
CA VAL A 106 -8.99 1.73 -0.42
C VAL A 106 -10.38 1.51 -0.99
N ASP A 107 -10.85 2.47 -1.79
CA ASP A 107 -12.13 2.41 -2.48
C ASP A 107 -12.14 3.41 -3.64
N SER A 108 -13.15 3.40 -4.51
CA SER A 108 -13.24 4.29 -5.67
C SER A 108 -14.12 5.50 -5.36
N PHE A 109 -13.51 6.63 -5.01
CA PHE A 109 -14.23 7.87 -4.70
C PHE A 109 -14.83 8.51 -5.95
N ASN A 110 -14.03 8.59 -7.02
CA ASN A 110 -14.39 9.27 -8.27
C ASN A 110 -14.88 8.33 -9.39
N ARG A 111 -14.88 7.00 -9.16
CA ARG A 111 -15.28 5.96 -10.11
C ARG A 111 -14.52 5.98 -11.45
N ASP A 112 -13.26 6.38 -11.44
CA ASP A 112 -12.42 6.35 -12.65
C ASP A 112 -11.88 4.95 -13.01
N GLY A 113 -12.24 3.93 -12.21
CA GLY A 113 -11.80 2.54 -12.39
C GLY A 113 -10.44 2.23 -11.77
N ILE A 114 -9.81 3.21 -11.11
CA ILE A 114 -8.58 3.05 -10.34
C ILE A 114 -8.93 3.27 -8.85
N PRO A 115 -8.54 2.36 -7.94
CA PRO A 115 -8.82 2.56 -6.52
C PRO A 115 -8.09 3.78 -5.96
N ASP A 116 -8.81 4.59 -5.17
CA ASP A 116 -8.27 5.73 -4.45
C ASP A 116 -7.88 5.32 -3.02
N LEU A 117 -6.98 6.09 -2.41
CA LEU A 117 -6.49 5.83 -1.05
C LEU A 117 -7.15 6.80 -0.06
N TYR A 118 -7.92 6.25 0.87
CA TYR A 118 -8.50 6.95 2.00
C TYR A 118 -7.53 6.97 3.18
N CYS A 119 -7.28 8.16 3.70
CA CYS A 119 -6.48 8.42 4.88
C CYS A 119 -7.34 9.17 5.89
N LEU A 120 -7.74 8.47 6.95
CA LEU A 120 -8.65 8.96 8.00
C LEU A 120 -7.87 9.39 9.25
N LYS A 121 -7.79 10.69 9.50
CA LYS A 121 -6.98 11.26 10.60
C LYS A 121 -7.83 11.42 11.84
N ARG A 122 -7.52 10.66 12.89
CA ARG A 122 -8.30 10.65 14.15
C ARG A 122 -7.74 11.56 15.24
N THR A 123 -6.45 11.88 15.19
CA THR A 123 -5.75 12.67 16.22
C THR A 123 -4.76 13.62 15.57
N ASN A 124 -4.42 14.70 16.28
CA ASN A 124 -3.57 15.78 15.79
C ASN A 124 -4.11 16.36 14.47
N THR A 125 -5.41 16.61 14.44
CA THR A 125 -6.13 17.06 13.24
C THR A 125 -5.96 18.57 13.06
N GLY A 126 -5.95 19.03 11.81
CA GLY A 126 -5.88 20.47 11.51
C GLY A 126 -7.21 21.19 11.77
N THR A 127 -8.32 20.46 11.68
CA THR A 127 -9.70 20.95 11.83
C THR A 127 -10.25 20.83 13.26
N GLY A 128 -9.60 20.06 14.15
CA GLY A 128 -10.14 19.70 15.47
C GLY A 128 -11.22 18.61 15.43
N ASN A 129 -11.45 18.04 14.25
CA ASN A 129 -12.44 17.00 13.97
C ASN A 129 -11.76 15.84 13.22
N LEU A 130 -12.39 14.66 13.18
CA LEU A 130 -11.98 13.57 12.29
C LEU A 130 -11.85 14.10 10.84
N GLU A 131 -10.70 13.86 10.21
CA GLU A 131 -10.42 14.31 8.85
C GLU A 131 -10.41 13.14 7.86
N VAL A 132 -10.95 13.38 6.67
CA VAL A 132 -10.89 12.48 5.53
C VAL A 132 -10.00 13.11 4.47
N HIS A 133 -8.93 12.40 4.12
CA HIS A 133 -8.03 12.75 3.03
C HIS A 133 -8.07 11.63 2.00
N ILE A 134 -8.38 11.95 0.75
CA ILE A 134 -8.48 10.97 -0.33
C ILE A 134 -7.42 11.29 -1.36
N LEU A 135 -6.50 10.36 -1.62
CA LEU A 135 -5.48 10.45 -2.65
C LEU A 135 -5.93 9.71 -3.92
N SER A 136 -5.76 10.34 -5.08
CA SER A 136 -6.19 9.77 -6.36
C SER A 136 -5.30 8.60 -6.78
N GLY A 137 -5.93 7.46 -7.09
CA GLY A 137 -5.24 6.34 -7.71
C GLY A 137 -4.69 6.68 -9.08
N ALA A 138 -5.47 7.40 -9.90
CA ALA A 138 -5.08 7.82 -11.26
C ALA A 138 -3.83 8.71 -11.28
N SER A 139 -3.58 9.51 -10.23
CA SER A 139 -2.36 10.30 -10.10
C SER A 139 -1.19 9.53 -9.48
N LYS A 140 -1.31 8.21 -9.31
CA LYS A 140 -0.36 7.38 -8.54
C LYS A 140 -0.17 7.92 -7.12
N TYR A 141 -1.29 8.31 -6.51
CA TYR A 141 -1.37 8.86 -5.14
C TYR A 141 -0.52 10.12 -4.92
N GLN A 142 -0.33 10.94 -5.96
CA GLN A 142 0.43 12.21 -5.89
C GLN A 142 -0.46 13.43 -5.66
N SER A 143 -1.77 13.30 -5.79
CA SER A 143 -2.73 14.40 -5.64
C SER A 143 -3.92 13.98 -4.79
N PHE A 144 -4.43 14.92 -3.99
CA PHE A 144 -5.67 14.72 -3.25
C PHE A 144 -6.89 14.95 -4.14
N LEU A 145 -7.90 14.09 -4.02
CA LEU A 145 -9.25 14.29 -4.53
C LEU A 145 -10.10 15.07 -3.51
N LEU A 146 -9.86 14.84 -2.21
CA LEU A 146 -10.59 15.48 -1.12
C LEU A 146 -9.69 15.61 0.10
N GLN A 147 -9.84 16.72 0.84
CA GLN A 147 -9.32 16.90 2.18
C GLN A 147 -10.36 17.69 2.97
N THR A 148 -10.97 17.09 3.98
CA THR A 148 -12.04 17.74 4.74
C THR A 148 -12.10 17.24 6.18
N GLY A 149 -12.51 18.10 7.10
CA GLY A 149 -12.97 17.69 8.42
C GLY A 149 -14.39 17.14 8.35
N THR A 150 -14.82 16.38 9.35
CA THR A 150 -16.18 15.85 9.47
C THR A 150 -16.90 16.48 10.68
N PRO A 151 -18.20 16.22 10.89
CA PRO A 151 -18.91 16.61 12.11
C PRO A 151 -18.50 15.83 13.37
N ILE A 152 -17.60 14.84 13.29
CA ILE A 152 -17.12 14.06 14.44
C ILE A 152 -15.92 14.77 15.04
N THR A 153 -15.99 15.15 16.32
CA THR A 153 -14.88 15.84 17.01
C THR A 153 -13.66 14.93 17.15
N GLU A 154 -12.47 15.51 17.25
CA GLU A 154 -11.22 14.73 17.44
C GLU A 154 -11.27 13.86 18.71
N ILE A 155 -11.88 14.37 19.79
CA ILE A 155 -12.05 13.65 21.05
C ILE A 155 -12.90 12.39 20.85
N ASP A 156 -13.99 12.53 20.10
CA ASP A 156 -14.85 11.41 19.78
C ASP A 156 -14.13 10.45 18.83
N ALA A 157 -13.51 10.95 17.75
CA ALA A 157 -12.78 10.22 16.71
C ALA A 157 -11.77 9.21 17.26
N ALA A 158 -11.09 9.55 18.36
CA ALA A 158 -10.13 8.66 19.03
C ALA A 158 -10.73 7.33 19.50
N ASN A 159 -12.05 7.28 19.73
CA ASN A 159 -12.77 6.09 20.21
C ASN A 159 -13.44 5.27 19.08
N PHE A 160 -13.23 5.68 17.82
CA PHE A 160 -13.85 5.03 16.67
C PHE A 160 -12.98 3.98 16.01
N ASN A 161 -13.64 2.87 15.64
CA ASN A 161 -13.20 2.03 14.53
C ASN A 161 -13.83 2.55 13.23
N LEU A 162 -13.02 2.66 12.17
CA LEU A 162 -13.42 3.27 10.91
C LEU A 162 -13.39 2.26 9.77
N ALA A 163 -14.35 2.38 8.84
CA ALA A 163 -14.37 1.66 7.57
C ALA A 163 -14.97 2.56 6.47
N VAL A 164 -14.63 2.29 5.21
CA VAL A 164 -15.11 3.05 4.04
C VAL A 164 -15.74 2.06 3.07
N ASP A 165 -16.98 2.34 2.67
CA ASP A 165 -17.73 1.60 1.64
C ASP A 165 -19.11 2.28 1.42
N SER A 166 -19.87 1.95 0.38
CA SER A 166 -21.14 2.60 0.04
C SER A 166 -22.33 2.00 0.81
N PHE A 167 -22.89 2.76 1.75
CA PHE A 167 -24.06 2.35 2.54
C PHE A 167 -25.36 2.55 1.76
N ASN A 168 -25.54 3.72 1.14
CA ASN A 168 -26.79 4.10 0.46
C ASN A 168 -26.79 3.77 -1.05
N ARG A 169 -25.68 3.23 -1.59
CA ARG A 169 -25.47 2.94 -3.02
C ARG A 169 -25.69 4.12 -3.96
N ASP A 170 -25.46 5.34 -3.49
CA ASP A 170 -25.30 6.45 -4.43
C ASP A 170 -24.02 6.29 -5.27
N GLY A 171 -23.15 5.37 -4.83
CA GLY A 171 -21.91 4.88 -5.43
C GLY A 171 -20.68 5.71 -5.04
N ILE A 172 -20.83 6.69 -4.15
CA ILE A 172 -19.71 7.33 -3.49
C ILE A 172 -19.52 6.56 -2.16
N PRO A 173 -18.29 6.15 -1.82
CA PRO A 173 -18.06 5.46 -0.56
C PRO A 173 -18.41 6.35 0.64
N ASP A 174 -19.22 5.82 1.54
CA ASP A 174 -19.58 6.42 2.81
C ASP A 174 -18.55 6.05 3.89
N LEU A 175 -18.55 6.75 5.01
CA LEU A 175 -17.63 6.51 6.12
C LEU A 175 -18.38 5.95 7.32
N TYR A 176 -18.09 4.69 7.66
CA TYR A 176 -18.59 4.01 8.84
C TYR A 176 -17.70 4.33 10.04
N CYS A 177 -18.33 4.78 11.11
CA CYS A 177 -17.72 5.15 12.37
C CYS A 177 -18.41 4.36 13.49
N LEU A 178 -17.72 3.35 14.03
CA LEU A 178 -18.16 2.53 15.16
C LEU A 178 -17.65 3.09 16.50
N LYS A 179 -18.53 3.71 17.29
CA LYS A 179 -18.20 4.30 18.60
C LYS A 179 -18.29 3.25 19.69
N ARG A 180 -17.16 2.91 20.31
CA ARG A 180 -17.08 1.81 21.30
C ARG A 180 -17.24 2.26 22.75
N THR A 181 -16.85 3.48 23.05
CA THR A 181 -16.82 4.05 24.41
C THR A 181 -17.39 5.46 24.40
N ASN A 182 -17.85 5.92 25.56
CA ASN A 182 -18.50 7.23 25.72
C ASN A 182 -19.69 7.38 24.76
N THR A 183 -20.49 6.33 24.63
CA THR A 183 -21.63 6.28 23.73
C THR A 183 -22.85 6.92 24.40
N GLY A 184 -23.71 7.56 23.61
CA GLY A 184 -24.95 8.18 24.10
C GLY A 184 -26.03 7.15 24.44
N THR A 185 -26.02 6.00 23.77
CA THR A 185 -26.99 4.91 23.89
C THR A 185 -26.66 3.90 24.99
N GLY A 186 -25.42 3.90 25.51
CA GLY A 186 -24.91 2.85 26.40
C GLY A 186 -24.56 1.54 25.69
N ASN A 187 -24.69 1.51 24.36
CA ASN A 187 -24.35 0.40 23.49
C ASN A 187 -23.27 0.84 22.47
N LEU A 188 -22.69 -0.09 21.71
CA LEU A 188 -21.91 0.24 20.52
C LEU A 188 -22.78 1.05 19.56
N GLU A 189 -22.28 2.19 19.12
CA GLU A 189 -22.98 3.04 18.16
C GLU A 189 -22.35 2.94 16.77
N VAL A 190 -23.19 2.99 15.75
CA VAL A 190 -22.78 3.13 14.36
C VAL A 190 -23.21 4.51 13.89
N HIS A 191 -22.25 5.26 13.38
CA HIS A 191 -22.47 6.53 12.72
C HIS A 191 -21.96 6.41 11.29
N ILE A 192 -22.77 6.74 10.29
CA ILE A 192 -22.38 6.70 8.88
C ILE A 192 -22.43 8.11 8.32
N LEU A 193 -21.30 8.59 7.81
CA LEU A 193 -21.18 9.88 7.12
C LEU A 193 -21.29 9.68 5.61
N SER A 194 -22.08 10.53 4.94
CA SER A 194 -22.30 10.44 3.50
C SER A 194 -21.08 10.88 2.70
N GLY A 195 -20.60 10.02 1.81
CA GLY A 195 -19.58 10.38 0.83
C GLY A 195 -20.06 11.48 -0.12
N ALA A 196 -21.31 11.42 -0.56
CA ALA A 196 -21.91 12.41 -1.46
C ALA A 196 -22.01 13.82 -0.86
N SER A 197 -22.01 13.97 0.47
CA SER A 197 -21.94 15.28 1.13
C SER A 197 -20.52 15.72 1.49
N ASN A 198 -19.49 15.07 0.94
CA ASN A 198 -18.10 15.22 1.38
C ASN A 198 -17.96 15.01 2.90
N TYR A 199 -18.64 13.98 3.42
CA TYR A 199 -18.62 13.59 4.82
C TYR A 199 -19.11 14.66 5.79
N GLN A 200 -19.99 15.57 5.34
CA GLN A 200 -20.55 16.65 6.17
C GLN A 200 -21.89 16.32 6.82
N SER A 201 -22.54 15.23 6.41
CA SER A 201 -23.85 14.83 6.92
C SER A 201 -23.89 13.35 7.27
N PHE A 202 -24.59 13.02 8.35
CA PHE A 202 -24.85 11.63 8.70
C PHE A 202 -25.99 11.05 7.86
N LEU A 203 -25.78 9.86 7.32
CA LEU A 203 -26.83 9.00 6.76
C LEU A 203 -27.57 8.25 7.87
N LEU A 204 -26.85 7.86 8.92
CA LEU A 204 -27.40 7.09 10.02
C LEU A 204 -26.57 7.27 11.30
N GLN A 205 -27.25 7.26 12.44
CA GLN A 205 -26.66 7.29 13.78
C GLN A 205 -27.57 6.48 14.71
N THR A 206 -27.12 5.32 15.17
CA THR A 206 -27.93 4.50 16.10
C THR A 206 -27.07 3.63 17.01
N GLY A 207 -27.67 3.13 18.09
CA GLY A 207 -27.08 2.11 18.95
C GLY A 207 -27.43 0.72 18.47
N THR A 208 -26.47 -0.21 18.60
CA THR A 208 -26.66 -1.63 18.28
C THR A 208 -27.10 -2.42 19.52
N PRO A 209 -27.43 -3.72 19.40
CA PRO A 209 -27.68 -4.58 20.57
C PRO A 209 -26.44 -4.91 21.42
N ILE A 210 -25.23 -4.54 21.00
CA ILE A 210 -24.00 -4.84 21.72
C ILE A 210 -23.77 -3.77 22.80
N ILE A 211 -23.88 -4.14 24.07
CA ILE A 211 -23.68 -3.21 25.18
C ILE A 211 -22.24 -2.65 25.21
N GLN A 212 -22.08 -1.39 25.61
CA GLN A 212 -20.77 -0.71 25.59
C GLN A 212 -19.69 -1.50 26.34
N ALA A 213 -20.05 -2.09 27.49
CA ALA A 213 -19.16 -2.88 28.33
C ALA A 213 -18.63 -4.15 27.64
N ASP A 214 -19.31 -4.68 26.64
CA ASP A 214 -18.91 -5.90 25.92
C ASP A 214 -18.11 -5.58 24.66
N THR A 215 -18.13 -4.34 24.17
CA THR A 215 -17.49 -3.96 22.90
C THR A 215 -16.00 -4.28 22.83
N ALA A 216 -15.28 -4.23 23.96
CA ALA A 216 -13.86 -4.57 24.03
C ALA A 216 -13.55 -6.03 23.63
N ASN A 217 -14.55 -6.92 23.74
CA ASN A 217 -14.42 -8.33 23.36
C ASN A 217 -14.61 -8.59 21.85
N PHE A 218 -15.01 -7.56 21.09
CA PHE A 218 -15.31 -7.66 19.66
C PHE A 218 -14.24 -7.00 18.79
N ASP A 219 -13.97 -7.64 17.66
CA ASP A 219 -13.45 -6.99 16.45
C ASP A 219 -14.62 -6.75 15.48
N PHE A 220 -14.44 -5.82 14.55
CA PHE A 220 -15.50 -5.41 13.62
C PHE A 220 -15.02 -5.44 12.17
N ALA A 221 -15.92 -5.81 11.28
CA ALA A 221 -15.77 -5.66 9.83
C ALA A 221 -17.14 -5.34 9.22
N VAL A 222 -17.15 -4.87 7.98
CA VAL A 222 -18.38 -4.65 7.20
C VAL A 222 -18.39 -5.58 6.00
N GLY A 223 -19.57 -6.03 5.60
CA GLY A 223 -19.76 -6.89 4.44
C GLY A 223 -21.24 -7.17 4.18
N ASP A 224 -21.61 -7.41 2.93
CA ASP A 224 -22.98 -7.74 2.55
C ASP A 224 -23.25 -9.25 2.72
N PHE A 225 -23.72 -9.66 3.90
CA PHE A 225 -23.92 -11.08 4.23
C PHE A 225 -25.16 -11.64 3.53
N ASN A 226 -26.24 -10.86 3.53
CA ASN A 226 -27.55 -11.30 3.05
C ASN A 226 -27.76 -11.03 1.54
N ARG A 227 -26.81 -10.37 0.86
CA ARG A 227 -26.87 -9.98 -0.56
C ARG A 227 -28.00 -9.02 -0.89
N ASP A 228 -28.49 -8.27 0.08
CA ASP A 228 -29.43 -7.21 -0.18
C ASP A 228 -28.73 -6.01 -0.81
N GLY A 229 -27.40 -5.91 -0.65
CA GLY A 229 -26.46 -4.91 -1.15
C GLY A 229 -26.19 -3.75 -0.17
N VAL A 230 -26.77 -3.75 1.02
CA VAL A 230 -26.42 -2.87 2.13
C VAL A 230 -25.43 -3.64 2.99
N LEU A 231 -24.36 -3.00 3.44
CA LEU A 231 -23.40 -3.71 4.27
C LEU A 231 -23.95 -3.99 5.66
N ASP A 232 -23.78 -5.23 6.07
CA ASP A 232 -24.01 -5.71 7.42
C ASP A 232 -22.76 -5.49 8.29
N LEU A 233 -22.98 -5.34 9.60
CA LEU A 233 -21.89 -5.22 10.56
C LEU A 233 -21.53 -6.61 11.11
N TYR A 234 -20.32 -7.08 10.79
CA TYR A 234 -19.74 -8.28 11.37
C TYR A 234 -19.08 -7.94 12.70
N CYS A 235 -19.67 -8.45 13.78
CA CYS A 235 -19.18 -8.34 15.14
C CYS A 235 -18.56 -9.70 15.55
N LEU A 236 -17.23 -9.74 15.65
CA LEU A 236 -16.46 -10.95 15.91
C LEU A 236 -16.04 -11.00 17.38
N LYS A 237 -16.78 -11.75 18.20
CA LYS A 237 -16.48 -11.86 19.64
C LYS A 237 -15.35 -12.84 19.90
N ARG A 238 -14.19 -12.33 20.31
CA ARG A 238 -12.96 -13.13 20.50
C ARG A 238 -12.73 -13.57 21.94
N THR A 239 -13.22 -12.80 22.90
CA THR A 239 -13.04 -13.05 24.33
C THR A 239 -14.38 -13.00 25.05
N SER A 240 -14.45 -13.58 26.25
CA SER A 240 -15.69 -13.59 27.07
C SER A 240 -16.91 -14.15 26.31
N THR A 241 -16.67 -15.14 25.46
CA THR A 241 -17.67 -15.76 24.58
C THR A 241 -18.55 -16.73 25.37
N GLY A 242 -19.84 -16.80 25.08
CA GLY A 242 -20.74 -17.79 25.66
C GLY A 242 -20.47 -19.22 25.16
N THR A 243 -19.85 -19.37 23.99
CA THR A 243 -19.60 -20.67 23.35
C THR A 243 -18.21 -21.27 23.60
N ASN A 244 -17.31 -20.56 24.29
CA ASN A 244 -15.88 -20.89 24.40
C ASN A 244 -15.16 -21.01 23.03
N LYS A 245 -15.68 -20.34 22.01
CA LYS A 245 -15.16 -20.28 20.64
C LYS A 245 -15.36 -18.86 20.11
N LEU A 246 -14.67 -18.51 19.01
CA LEU A 246 -14.98 -17.28 18.26
C LEU A 246 -16.47 -17.27 17.90
N GLU A 247 -17.18 -16.20 18.26
CA GLU A 247 -18.58 -16.00 17.87
C GLU A 247 -18.67 -14.95 16.78
N VAL A 248 -19.55 -15.20 15.80
CA VAL A 248 -19.85 -14.26 14.72
C VAL A 248 -21.28 -13.78 14.92
N HIS A 249 -21.43 -12.48 15.11
CA HIS A 249 -22.71 -11.80 15.28
C HIS A 249 -22.84 -10.84 14.10
N ILE A 250 -23.88 -10.97 13.29
CA ILE A 250 -24.07 -10.14 12.09
C ILE A 250 -25.30 -9.27 12.32
N LEU A 251 -25.13 -7.95 12.31
CA LEU A 251 -26.23 -7.00 12.40
C LEU A 251 -26.63 -6.54 11.00
N ASN A 252 -27.92 -6.58 10.72
CA ASN A 252 -28.45 -6.32 9.38
C ASN A 252 -28.42 -4.83 9.04
N GLY A 253 -27.59 -4.42 8.09
CA GLY A 253 -27.47 -3.04 7.64
C GLY A 253 -28.71 -2.53 6.91
N GLY A 254 -29.38 -3.39 6.14
CA GLY A 254 -30.66 -3.11 5.50
C GLY A 254 -31.81 -2.90 6.49
N ALA A 255 -31.67 -3.42 7.72
CA ALA A 255 -32.55 -3.09 8.84
C ALA A 255 -32.16 -1.81 9.58
N GLY A 256 -31.06 -1.16 9.18
CA GLY A 256 -30.49 0.02 9.84
C GLY A 256 -29.64 -0.30 11.06
N TYR A 257 -29.10 -1.54 11.13
CA TYR A 257 -28.39 -2.21 12.23
C TYR A 257 -29.12 -2.26 13.58
#